data_AF-A0A060C983-F1
#
_entry.id   AF-A0A060C983-F1
#
_cell.length_a   1.000
_cell.length_b   1.000
_cell.length_c   1.000
_cell.angle_alpha   90.00
_cell.angle_beta   90.00
_cell.angle_gamma   90.00
#
_symmetry.space_group_name_H-M   'P 1'
#
loop_
_entity.id
_entity.type
_entity.pdbx_description
1 polymer ?
#
loop_
_entity_poly.entity_id
_entity_poly.type
_entity_poly.pdbx_seq_one_letter_code
_entity_poly.pdbx_strand_id
1 'polypeptide(L)'
;TTAYLDDHPEVFWVANAYSYGYRNNTTILQLYSELTQSECNAAILAFNGKVQSIIQSIPSGLSEFDREEYLFDYITNGCAYDDAAAEDSSDWQSYTSYGTLINGKAVCEGYSRAMLLLCGYAGLSAVLIRGTGGGVAHTVERNRKSTGTGITLT
;
A
#
# COMPACT_ATOMS: atom_id res chain seq x y z
N THR A 1 -4.78 4.85 -14.32
CA THR A 1 -3.45 4.87 -13.65
C THR A 1 -3.49 4.27 -12.26
N THR A 2 -4.63 4.31 -11.55
CA THR A 2 -4.79 3.72 -10.21
C THR A 2 -4.56 2.21 -10.14
N ALA A 3 -5.02 1.42 -11.14
CA ALA A 3 -4.87 -0.04 -11.09
C ALA A 3 -3.42 -0.52 -10.93
N TYR A 4 -2.48 0.07 -11.67
CA TYR A 4 -1.06 -0.31 -11.55
C TYR A 4 -0.49 0.02 -10.17
N LEU A 5 -0.81 1.20 -9.62
CA LEU A 5 -0.32 1.63 -8.31
C LEU A 5 -0.98 0.85 -7.16
N ASP A 6 -2.18 0.30 -7.39
CA ASP A 6 -2.86 -0.58 -6.45
C ASP A 6 -2.21 -1.97 -6.44
N ASP A 7 -1.79 -2.48 -7.59
CA ASP A 7 -1.10 -3.76 -7.72
C ASP A 7 0.40 -3.68 -7.34
N HIS A 8 0.99 -2.48 -7.45
CA HIS A 8 2.40 -2.20 -7.16
C HIS A 8 2.59 -1.05 -6.15
N PRO A 9 2.16 -1.19 -4.88
CA PRO A 9 2.34 -0.15 -3.87
C PRO A 9 3.80 0.25 -3.59
N GLU A 10 4.77 -0.57 -3.98
CA GLU A 10 6.20 -0.27 -3.94
C GLU A 10 6.62 0.81 -4.94
N VAL A 11 5.82 1.06 -5.97
CA VAL A 11 6.04 2.10 -6.99
C VAL A 11 5.29 3.38 -6.59
N PHE A 12 5.55 3.87 -5.39
CA PHE A 12 4.87 5.05 -4.82
C PHE A 12 5.19 6.37 -5.55
N TRP A 13 6.33 6.45 -6.25
CA TRP A 13 6.92 7.68 -6.78
C TRP A 13 6.46 8.04 -8.20
N VAL A 14 5.69 7.17 -8.86
CA VAL A 14 5.17 7.44 -10.22
C VAL A 14 3.99 8.38 -10.13
N ALA A 15 4.09 9.49 -10.86
CA ALA A 15 3.05 10.49 -10.91
C ALA A 15 1.82 9.98 -11.66
N ASN A 16 0.66 10.54 -11.35
CA ASN A 16 -0.56 10.34 -12.14
C ASN A 16 -0.53 11.15 -13.46
N ALA A 17 0.59 11.11 -14.15
CA ALA A 17 0.84 11.78 -15.41
C ALA A 17 1.58 10.83 -16.35
N TYR A 18 1.16 10.80 -17.60
CA TYR A 18 1.81 10.04 -18.65
C TYR A 18 1.65 10.73 -20.00
N SER A 19 2.55 10.42 -20.91
CA SER A 19 2.41 10.77 -22.33
C SER A 19 2.66 9.52 -23.17
N TYR A 20 1.99 9.43 -24.31
CA TYR A 20 2.18 8.34 -25.25
C TYR A 20 2.42 8.89 -26.66
N GLY A 21 3.16 8.14 -27.45
CA GLY A 21 3.45 8.48 -28.83
C GLY A 21 3.64 7.24 -29.68
N TYR A 22 3.64 7.43 -30.99
CA TYR A 22 3.80 6.34 -31.95
C TYR A 22 4.92 6.69 -32.94
N ARG A 23 5.90 5.80 -33.10
CA ARG A 23 6.97 5.91 -34.09
C ARG A 23 7.31 4.53 -34.63
N ASN A 24 7.36 4.38 -35.97
CA ASN A 24 7.81 3.15 -36.64
C ASN A 24 7.18 1.86 -36.08
N ASN A 25 5.84 1.82 -35.98
CA ASN A 25 5.12 0.68 -35.40
C ASN A 25 5.42 0.36 -33.93
N THR A 26 6.05 1.31 -33.22
CA THR A 26 6.33 1.24 -31.78
C THR A 26 5.47 2.24 -31.04
N THR A 27 4.73 1.77 -30.04
CA THR A 27 4.08 2.62 -29.04
C THR A 27 5.08 2.94 -27.94
N ILE A 28 5.32 4.22 -27.70
CA ILE A 28 6.18 4.71 -26.64
C ILE A 28 5.26 5.22 -25.52
N LEU A 29 5.43 4.67 -24.33
CA LEU A 29 4.79 5.15 -23.11
C LEU A 29 5.86 5.82 -22.24
N GLN A 30 5.62 7.08 -21.88
CA GLN A 30 6.46 7.83 -20.96
C GLN A 30 5.67 8.12 -19.68
N LEU A 31 6.20 7.64 -18.57
CA LEU A 31 5.68 7.90 -17.23
C LEU A 31 6.50 9.02 -16.59
N TYR A 32 5.84 9.84 -15.78
CA TYR A 32 6.49 10.89 -15.01
C TYR A 32 6.63 10.46 -13.55
N SER A 33 7.59 11.03 -12.84
CA SER A 33 7.77 10.82 -11.40
C SER A 33 7.39 12.09 -10.65
N GLU A 34 6.86 11.91 -9.44
CA GLU A 34 6.65 12.98 -8.46
C GLU A 34 7.96 13.50 -7.85
N LEU A 35 9.07 12.76 -8.05
CA LEU A 35 10.38 13.04 -7.48
C LEU A 35 11.44 13.21 -8.58
N THR A 36 12.49 13.97 -8.30
CA THR A 36 13.69 13.93 -9.16
C THR A 36 14.36 12.55 -9.08
N GLN A 37 15.22 12.24 -10.05
CA GLN A 37 15.91 10.94 -10.07
C GLN A 37 16.71 10.66 -8.78
N SER A 38 17.39 11.67 -8.24
CA SER A 38 18.18 11.50 -7.00
C SER A 38 17.30 11.26 -5.78
N GLU A 39 16.21 12.02 -5.65
CA GLU A 39 15.24 11.86 -4.55
C GLU A 39 14.54 10.52 -4.65
N CYS A 40 14.14 10.11 -5.86
CA CYS A 40 13.52 8.82 -6.11
C CYS A 40 14.43 7.66 -5.68
N ASN A 41 15.71 7.68 -6.08
CA ASN A 41 16.68 6.66 -5.67
C ASN A 41 16.84 6.59 -4.14
N ALA A 42 16.94 7.73 -3.47
CA ALA A 42 17.06 7.79 -2.02
C ALA A 42 15.78 7.28 -1.33
N ALA A 43 14.61 7.69 -1.83
CA ALA A 43 13.32 7.28 -1.30
C ALA A 43 13.08 5.78 -1.47
N ILE A 44 13.39 5.21 -2.64
CA ILE A 44 13.30 3.76 -2.89
C ILE A 44 14.21 2.98 -1.94
N LEU A 45 15.45 3.45 -1.74
CA LEU A 45 16.39 2.77 -0.85
C LEU A 45 15.89 2.77 0.60
N ALA A 46 15.45 3.92 1.09
CA ALA A 46 14.89 4.05 2.44
C ALA A 46 13.63 3.19 2.62
N PHE A 47 12.74 3.21 1.62
CA PHE A 47 11.50 2.45 1.61
C PHE A 47 11.75 0.94 1.66
N ASN A 48 12.61 0.43 0.76
CA ASN A 48 12.95 -1.00 0.72
C ASN A 48 13.62 -1.46 2.01
N GLY A 49 14.52 -0.64 2.58
CA GLY A 49 15.14 -0.93 3.88
C GLY A 49 14.13 -1.00 5.01
N LYS A 50 13.16 -0.07 5.03
CA LYS A 50 12.07 -0.07 6.01
C LYS A 50 11.18 -1.31 5.87
N VAL A 51 10.71 -1.62 4.67
CA VAL A 51 9.92 -2.84 4.41
C VAL A 51 10.66 -4.09 4.86
N GLN A 52 11.93 -4.24 4.47
CA GLN A 52 12.75 -5.38 4.88
C GLN A 52 12.87 -5.48 6.40
N SER A 53 13.10 -4.37 7.10
CA SER A 53 13.22 -4.35 8.55
C SER A 53 11.94 -4.80 9.26
N ILE A 54 10.76 -4.43 8.72
CA ILE A 54 9.46 -4.83 9.26
C ILE A 54 9.28 -6.33 9.11
N ILE A 55 9.47 -6.84 7.90
CA ILE A 55 9.28 -8.27 7.59
C ILE A 55 10.23 -9.14 8.41
N GLN A 56 11.48 -8.70 8.63
CA GLN A 56 12.44 -9.41 9.48
C GLN A 56 12.10 -9.36 10.98
N SER A 57 11.28 -8.39 11.40
CA SER A 57 10.86 -8.23 12.79
C SER A 57 9.65 -9.08 13.15
N ILE A 58 8.96 -9.66 12.16
CA ILE A 58 7.83 -10.57 12.38
C ILE A 58 8.34 -11.82 13.12
N PRO A 59 7.78 -12.15 14.30
CA PRO A 59 8.16 -13.37 15.02
C PRO A 59 7.94 -14.63 14.17
N SER A 60 8.89 -15.56 14.24
CA SER A 60 8.77 -16.85 13.55
C SER A 60 7.69 -17.73 14.19
N GLY A 61 6.96 -18.50 13.37
CA GLY A 61 5.99 -19.50 13.86
C GLY A 61 4.60 -18.94 14.16
N LEU A 62 4.35 -17.66 13.87
CA LEU A 62 3.02 -17.05 13.93
C LEU A 62 2.06 -17.66 12.90
N SER A 63 0.77 -17.73 13.24
CA SER A 63 -0.27 -18.09 12.29
C SER A 63 -0.45 -17.00 11.22
N GLU A 64 -1.24 -17.26 10.17
CA GLU A 64 -1.57 -16.21 9.19
C GLU A 64 -2.25 -15.02 9.84
N PHE A 65 -3.20 -15.29 10.76
CA PHE A 65 -3.91 -14.27 11.51
C PHE A 65 -2.98 -13.45 12.40
N ASP A 66 -2.10 -14.10 13.18
CA ASP A 66 -1.21 -13.37 14.10
C ASP A 66 -0.17 -12.52 13.35
N ARG A 67 0.23 -12.94 12.13
CA ARG A 67 1.10 -12.12 11.26
C ARG A 67 0.38 -10.90 10.72
N GLU A 68 -0.88 -11.08 10.33
CA GLU A 68 -1.73 -9.97 9.89
C GLU A 68 -1.93 -8.95 11.03
N GLU A 69 -2.28 -9.42 12.22
CA GLU A 69 -2.44 -8.59 13.42
C GLU A 69 -1.14 -7.83 13.76
N TYR A 70 0.02 -8.52 13.73
CA TYR A 70 1.32 -7.89 13.94
C TYR A 70 1.58 -6.72 12.97
N LEU A 71 1.27 -6.92 11.68
CA LEU A 71 1.46 -5.90 10.65
C LEU A 71 0.47 -4.74 10.82
N PHE A 72 -0.78 -5.04 11.17
CA PHE A 72 -1.79 -4.04 11.47
C PHE A 72 -1.38 -3.17 12.65
N ASP A 73 -0.93 -3.78 13.75
CA ASP A 73 -0.43 -3.07 14.93
C ASP A 73 0.81 -2.24 14.60
N TYR A 74 1.73 -2.77 13.79
CA TYR A 74 2.90 -2.02 13.36
C TYR A 74 2.51 -0.74 12.60
N ILE A 75 1.56 -0.85 11.66
CA ILE A 75 1.09 0.29 10.86
C ILE A 75 0.35 1.31 11.74
N THR A 76 -0.61 0.86 12.55
CA THR A 76 -1.48 1.75 13.34
C THR A 76 -0.74 2.46 14.47
N ASN A 77 0.29 1.83 15.05
CA ASN A 77 1.17 2.48 16.03
C ASN A 77 2.21 3.41 15.37
N GLY A 78 2.58 3.15 14.12
CA GLY A 78 3.63 3.88 13.40
C GLY A 78 3.14 5.02 12.51
N CYS A 79 1.83 5.13 12.27
CA CYS A 79 1.25 6.10 11.35
C CYS A 79 0.04 6.81 11.96
N ALA A 80 0.00 8.13 11.85
CA ALA A 80 -1.15 8.96 12.19
C ALA A 80 -2.04 9.21 10.96
N TYR A 81 -3.35 9.37 11.19
CA TYR A 81 -4.26 9.72 10.11
C TYR A 81 -4.04 11.17 9.65
N ASP A 82 -4.05 11.40 8.34
CA ASP A 82 -3.88 12.73 7.76
C ASP A 82 -5.22 13.36 7.38
N ASP A 83 -5.90 13.96 8.37
CA ASP A 83 -7.17 14.66 8.12
C ASP A 83 -7.02 15.82 7.14
N ALA A 84 -5.86 16.51 7.15
CA ALA A 84 -5.59 17.61 6.24
C ALA A 84 -5.46 17.12 4.80
N ALA A 85 -4.75 16.02 4.56
CA ALA A 85 -4.69 15.40 3.24
C ALA A 85 -6.06 14.85 2.80
N ALA A 86 -6.90 14.39 3.73
CA ALA A 86 -8.26 13.93 3.41
C ALA A 86 -9.18 15.08 2.94
N GLU A 87 -8.96 16.30 3.41
CA GLU A 87 -9.67 17.51 2.98
C GLU A 87 -9.04 18.15 1.72
N ASP A 88 -7.70 18.16 1.64
CA ASP A 88 -6.91 18.71 0.55
C ASP A 88 -5.88 17.68 0.07
N SER A 89 -6.16 17.09 -1.10
CA SER A 89 -5.37 16.01 -1.69
C SER A 89 -4.04 16.47 -2.32
N SER A 90 -3.49 17.62 -1.91
CA SER A 90 -2.22 18.15 -2.43
C SER A 90 -1.00 17.38 -1.91
N ASP A 91 -1.08 16.77 -0.72
CA ASP A 91 -0.06 15.86 -0.23
C ASP A 91 -0.25 14.46 -0.83
N TRP A 92 0.36 14.26 -2.00
CA TRP A 92 0.29 12.98 -2.70
C TRP A 92 0.89 11.82 -1.89
N GLN A 93 1.87 12.08 -1.00
CA GLN A 93 2.56 11.03 -0.26
C GLN A 93 1.62 10.35 0.74
N SER A 94 0.69 11.10 1.34
CA SER A 94 -0.33 10.59 2.27
C SER A 94 -1.25 9.53 1.67
N TYR A 95 -1.33 9.44 0.33
CA TYR A 95 -2.10 8.42 -0.38
C TYR A 95 -1.27 7.18 -0.75
N THR A 96 -0.01 7.10 -0.34
CA THR A 96 0.91 6.03 -0.72
C THR A 96 1.36 5.20 0.47
N SER A 97 1.88 4.01 0.20
CA SER A 97 2.57 3.18 1.20
C SER A 97 3.77 3.92 1.83
N TYR A 98 4.39 4.85 1.11
CA TYR A 98 5.50 5.67 1.60
C TYR A 98 5.07 6.63 2.70
N GLY A 99 3.92 7.30 2.55
CA GLY A 99 3.34 8.14 3.60
C GLY A 99 3.15 7.36 4.90
N THR A 100 2.62 6.14 4.79
CA THR A 100 2.40 5.26 5.95
C THR A 100 3.70 4.77 6.58
N LEU A 101 4.62 4.22 5.80
CA LEU A 101 5.77 3.48 6.33
C LEU A 101 7.00 4.36 6.62
N ILE A 102 7.14 5.48 5.92
CA ILE A 102 8.29 6.40 6.04
C ILE A 102 7.89 7.69 6.73
N ASN A 103 6.84 8.36 6.27
CA ASN A 103 6.43 9.64 6.86
C ASN A 103 5.67 9.46 8.19
N GLY A 104 5.07 8.29 8.42
CA GLY A 104 4.22 8.03 9.58
C GLY A 104 2.93 8.85 9.58
N LYS A 105 2.46 9.24 8.38
CA LYS A 105 1.25 10.04 8.21
C LYS A 105 0.61 9.72 6.86
N ALA A 106 -0.66 9.33 6.87
CA ALA A 106 -1.37 8.89 5.66
C ALA A 106 -2.90 8.97 5.81
N VAL A 107 -3.60 8.90 4.69
CA VAL A 107 -5.05 8.66 4.64
C VAL A 107 -5.35 7.18 4.38
N CYS A 108 -6.63 6.80 4.40
CA CYS A 108 -7.08 5.41 4.27
C CYS A 108 -6.46 4.63 3.08
N GLU A 109 -6.22 5.28 1.94
CA GLU A 109 -5.55 4.67 0.78
C GLU A 109 -4.08 4.31 1.06
N GLY A 110 -3.34 5.19 1.74
CA GLY A 110 -1.96 4.92 2.14
C GLY A 110 -1.85 3.76 3.13
N TYR A 111 -2.75 3.70 4.12
CA TYR A 111 -2.83 2.57 5.07
C TYR A 111 -3.08 1.25 4.33
N SER A 112 -4.09 1.23 3.46
CA SER A 112 -4.49 0.01 2.74
C SER A 112 -3.38 -0.50 1.81
N ARG A 113 -2.68 0.41 1.13
CA ARG A 113 -1.52 0.09 0.27
C ARG A 113 -0.34 -0.46 1.05
N ALA A 114 -0.04 0.11 2.22
CA ALA A 114 1.01 -0.41 3.10
C ALA A 114 0.67 -1.81 3.61
N MET A 115 -0.59 -2.05 4.01
CA MET A 115 -1.05 -3.36 4.47
C MET A 115 -0.96 -4.40 3.35
N LEU A 116 -1.47 -4.08 2.15
CA LEU A 116 -1.37 -4.97 0.98
C LEU A 116 0.09 -5.39 0.72
N LEU A 117 0.99 -4.40 0.70
CA LEU A 117 2.42 -4.63 0.44
C LEU A 117 3.05 -5.55 1.48
N LEU A 118 2.87 -5.25 2.76
CA LEU A 118 3.48 -6.03 3.84
C LEU A 118 2.89 -7.43 3.94
N CYS A 119 1.58 -7.59 3.73
CA CYS A 119 0.93 -8.90 3.61
C CYS A 119 1.57 -9.73 2.49
N GLY A 120 1.78 -9.14 1.31
CA GLY A 120 2.43 -9.81 0.18
C GLY A 120 3.82 -10.33 0.55
N TYR A 121 4.66 -9.50 1.18
CA TYR A 121 5.99 -9.93 1.64
C TYR A 121 5.97 -10.92 2.81
N ALA A 122 4.93 -10.88 3.65
CA ALA A 122 4.71 -11.86 4.71
C ALA A 122 4.09 -13.18 4.19
N GLY A 123 3.79 -13.30 2.90
CA GLY A 123 3.18 -14.49 2.32
C GLY A 123 1.70 -14.65 2.69
N LEU A 124 1.01 -13.54 2.96
CA LEU A 124 -0.43 -13.48 3.21
C LEU A 124 -1.16 -13.03 1.93
N SER A 125 -2.33 -13.62 1.66
CA SER A 125 -3.16 -13.21 0.52
C SER A 125 -4.01 -12.00 0.91
N ALA A 126 -3.78 -10.87 0.26
CA ALA A 126 -4.54 -9.63 0.44
C ALA A 126 -4.94 -9.04 -0.91
N VAL A 127 -6.06 -8.29 -0.93
CA VAL A 127 -6.58 -7.59 -2.11
C VAL A 127 -7.10 -6.23 -1.67
N LEU A 128 -6.86 -5.17 -2.44
CA LEU A 128 -7.41 -3.84 -2.13
C LEU A 128 -8.92 -3.79 -2.41
N ILE A 129 -9.70 -3.36 -1.42
CA ILE A 129 -11.14 -3.14 -1.57
C ILE A 129 -11.43 -1.64 -1.45
N ARG A 130 -11.98 -1.05 -2.51
CA ARG A 130 -12.43 0.35 -2.52
C ARG A 130 -13.94 0.38 -2.25
N GLY A 131 -14.36 1.18 -1.28
CA GLY A 131 -15.77 1.38 -0.95
C GLY A 131 -16.01 2.77 -0.35
N THR A 132 -17.25 3.23 -0.41
CA THR A 132 -17.70 4.47 0.23
C THR A 132 -18.61 4.12 1.40
N GLY A 133 -18.08 4.16 2.62
CA GLY A 133 -18.86 3.89 3.83
C GLY A 133 -18.12 4.33 5.10
N GLY A 134 -18.73 5.21 5.90
CA GLY A 134 -18.31 5.52 7.28
C GLY A 134 -16.89 6.06 7.50
N GLY A 135 -16.10 6.32 6.46
CA GLY A 135 -14.77 6.94 6.55
C GLY A 135 -13.58 6.00 6.77
N VAL A 136 -13.78 4.67 6.88
CA VAL A 136 -12.67 3.73 7.06
C VAL A 136 -12.72 2.65 5.98
N ALA A 137 -11.84 2.76 4.99
CA ALA A 137 -11.53 1.66 4.10
C ALA A 137 -10.76 0.60 4.93
N HIS A 138 -11.44 -0.49 5.27
CA HIS A 138 -10.83 -1.64 5.94
C HIS A 138 -10.61 -2.72 4.88
N THR A 139 -9.35 -3.14 4.72
CA THR A 139 -8.94 -4.14 3.74
C THR A 139 -8.13 -5.22 4.44
N VAL A 140 -8.74 -6.38 4.70
CA VAL A 140 -8.26 -7.78 4.55
C VAL A 140 -9.56 -8.63 4.65
N GLU A 141 -9.94 -9.52 3.72
CA GLU A 141 -9.49 -10.91 3.57
C GLU A 141 -10.30 -11.59 2.43
N ARG A 142 -9.75 -12.64 1.79
CA ARG A 142 -10.56 -13.84 1.49
C ARG A 142 -9.71 -15.10 1.69
N ASN A 143 -9.68 -15.67 2.91
CA ASN A 143 -9.24 -17.05 3.05
C ASN A 143 -10.23 -17.92 2.32
N ARG A 144 -9.76 -18.56 1.26
CA ARG A 144 -10.45 -19.71 0.68
C ARG A 144 -10.23 -20.88 1.64
N LYS A 145 -10.93 -20.90 2.77
CA LYS A 145 -11.09 -22.14 3.55
C LYS A 145 -11.77 -23.14 2.61
N SER A 146 -11.01 -24.13 2.15
CA SER A 146 -11.63 -25.39 1.79
C SER A 146 -12.26 -25.93 3.08
N THR A 147 -13.50 -26.39 2.97
CA THR A 147 -14.32 -27.05 4.00
C THR A 147 -15.05 -26.15 5.01
N GLY A 148 -16.37 -26.03 4.78
CA GLY A 148 -17.37 -26.44 5.76
C GLY A 148 -17.78 -25.45 6.85
N THR A 149 -19.08 -25.14 6.82
CA THR A 149 -19.94 -24.67 7.93
C THR A 149 -20.08 -23.15 8.05
N GLY A 150 -21.26 -22.67 7.65
CA GLY A 150 -21.67 -21.28 7.78
C GLY A 150 -22.11 -20.93 9.19
N ILE A 151 -22.11 -19.64 9.50
CA ILE A 151 -22.78 -19.06 10.67
C ILE A 151 -23.47 -17.77 10.21
N THR A 152 -24.78 -17.76 10.40
CA THR A 152 -25.67 -16.59 10.31
C THR A 152 -25.44 -15.70 11.52
N LEU A 153 -25.37 -14.38 11.33
CA LEU A 153 -25.42 -13.41 12.43
C LEU A 153 -26.73 -12.62 12.35
N THR A 154 -27.53 -12.75 13.43
CA THR A 154 -28.59 -11.82 13.85
C THR A 154 -28.00 -10.52 14.37
#